data_AF-A0AAU5DS41-F1
#
_entry.id   AF-A0AAU5DS41-F1
#
_cell.length_a   1.000
_cell.length_b   1.000
_cell.length_c   1.000
_cell.angle_alpha   90.00
_cell.angle_beta   90.00
_cell.angle_gamma   90.00
#
_symmetry.space_group_name_H-M   'P 1'
#
loop_
_entity.id
_entity.type
_entity.pdbx_description
1 polymer ?
#
loop_
_entity_poly.entity_id
_entity_poly.type
_entity_poly.pdbx_seq_one_letter_code
_entity_poly.pdbx_strand_id
1 'polypeptide(L)'
;MIRAAIRVPAVLMTVVIGMAGAASCSQNSPGTAASESPKAAVPDPSASASKTRTAPRAADLPKHAVSGDKRPAFGEVDTMATGYTGKEFLAGLAKDWKLKLDEPVEQEMPDGEKRTYVHGRGGSGVTISAGYADHEDMSSLLCKTGANQSDGPGFLAACTGLDVAGVDHGKASSWLEQAKKETDALYEKKVAETGNKKEYVVSGVFVSGPVVMVLHRAYDTYSLRILGGAVA
;
A
#
# COMPACT_ATOMS: atom_id res chain seq x y z
N MET A 1 13.21 -1.35 -43.27
CA MET A 1 12.70 -2.11 -42.11
C MET A 1 12.13 -1.11 -41.10
N ILE A 2 10.81 -1.08 -40.96
CA ILE A 2 10.10 -0.15 -40.07
C ILE A 2 9.91 -0.86 -38.72
N ARG A 3 10.48 -0.32 -37.64
CA ARG A 3 10.22 -0.79 -36.26
C ARG A 3 8.87 -0.25 -35.82
N ALA A 4 7.90 -1.15 -35.64
CA ALA A 4 6.62 -0.83 -35.01
C ALA A 4 6.83 -0.67 -33.50
N ALA A 5 6.56 0.51 -32.98
CA ALA A 5 6.46 0.75 -31.55
C ALA A 5 5.14 0.13 -31.04
N ILE A 6 5.24 -0.95 -30.26
CA ILE A 6 4.10 -1.53 -29.57
C ILE A 6 3.76 -0.61 -28.39
N ARG A 7 2.77 0.26 -28.59
CA ARG A 7 2.09 0.98 -27.50
C ARG A 7 1.29 -0.05 -26.71
N VAL A 8 1.80 -0.44 -25.54
CA VAL A 8 1.01 -1.19 -24.56
C VAL A 8 0.01 -0.21 -23.94
N PRO A 9 -1.29 -0.52 -23.92
CA PRO A 9 -2.29 0.40 -23.38
C PRO A 9 -2.09 0.56 -21.87
N ALA A 10 -1.87 1.80 -21.44
CA ALA A 10 -1.96 2.19 -20.05
C ALA A 10 -3.37 1.86 -19.54
N VAL A 11 -3.48 0.87 -18.66
CA VAL A 11 -4.72 0.60 -17.94
C VAL A 11 -4.87 1.71 -16.91
N LEU A 12 -5.61 2.75 -17.29
CA LEU A 12 -6.06 3.80 -16.38
C LEU A 12 -6.86 3.16 -15.25
N MET A 13 -6.31 3.15 -14.03
CA MET A 13 -7.10 2.99 -12.81
C MET A 13 -7.85 4.30 -12.58
N THR A 14 -9.02 4.44 -13.20
CA THR A 14 -9.97 5.51 -12.90
C THR A 14 -10.55 5.28 -11.51
N VAL A 15 -10.01 5.99 -10.52
CA VAL A 15 -10.68 6.20 -9.23
C VAL A 15 -11.83 7.16 -9.49
N VAL A 16 -13.05 6.64 -9.53
CA VAL A 16 -14.27 7.45 -9.58
C VAL A 16 -14.48 8.06 -8.20
N ILE A 17 -14.02 9.30 -8.02
CA ILE A 17 -14.40 10.13 -6.87
C ILE A 17 -15.78 10.70 -7.22
N GLY A 18 -16.83 10.13 -6.64
CA GLY A 18 -18.16 10.71 -6.67
C GLY A 18 -18.20 11.97 -5.81
N MET A 19 -18.27 13.15 -6.44
CA MET A 19 -18.67 14.38 -5.77
C MET A 19 -20.15 14.64 -6.04
N ALA A 20 -20.94 14.66 -4.97
CA ALA A 20 -22.31 15.18 -4.96
C ALA A 20 -22.37 16.42 -4.06
N GLY A 21 -22.66 17.58 -4.68
CA GLY A 21 -23.33 18.78 -4.15
C GLY A 21 -22.70 19.56 -2.96
N ALA A 22 -22.80 20.88 -2.83
CA ALA A 22 -23.42 21.93 -3.63
C ALA A 22 -22.91 23.32 -3.14
N ALA A 23 -22.86 24.27 -4.07
CA ALA A 23 -23.04 25.73 -3.96
C ALA A 23 -22.47 26.54 -2.76
N SER A 24 -21.69 27.58 -3.07
CA SER A 24 -22.15 28.97 -2.89
C SER A 24 -21.27 29.99 -3.64
N CYS A 25 -21.94 30.99 -4.21
CA CYS A 25 -21.42 32.02 -5.10
C CYS A 25 -20.64 33.13 -4.36
N SER A 26 -19.66 33.74 -5.04
CA SER A 26 -19.59 35.22 -5.17
C SER A 26 -18.55 35.64 -6.20
N GLN A 27 -19.03 36.30 -7.25
CA GLN A 27 -18.25 37.17 -8.13
C GLN A 27 -18.03 38.52 -7.43
N ASN A 28 -16.85 39.11 -7.59
CA ASN A 28 -16.67 40.47 -8.14
C ASN A 28 -15.18 40.85 -8.22
N SER A 29 -14.74 41.24 -9.41
CA SER A 29 -13.64 42.19 -9.65
C SER A 29 -14.28 43.53 -10.10
N PRO A 30 -13.56 44.65 -10.40
CA PRO A 30 -12.13 44.99 -10.27
C PRO A 30 -11.90 46.39 -9.62
N GLY A 31 -10.64 46.82 -9.43
CA GLY A 31 -10.33 48.18 -8.94
C GLY A 31 -8.85 48.61 -9.09
N THR A 32 -8.65 49.54 -10.02
CA THR A 32 -7.47 50.22 -10.62
C THR A 32 -6.34 50.82 -9.74
N ALA A 33 -5.09 50.57 -10.19
CA ALA A 33 -3.88 51.43 -10.31
C ALA A 33 -3.00 51.98 -9.14
N ALA A 34 -1.70 51.71 -9.33
CA ALA A 34 -0.51 52.61 -9.31
C ALA A 34 0.49 52.62 -8.12
N SER A 35 1.72 52.19 -8.46
CA SER A 35 3.09 52.65 -8.12
C SER A 35 3.55 52.90 -6.66
N GLU A 36 4.60 52.19 -6.23
CA GLU A 36 5.96 52.73 -5.99
C GLU A 36 6.99 51.63 -5.62
N SER A 37 8.27 51.96 -5.80
CA SER A 37 9.44 51.08 -6.03
C SER A 37 10.16 50.59 -4.75
N PRO A 38 11.33 49.93 -4.84
CA PRO A 38 11.60 48.57 -4.39
C PRO A 38 12.02 48.47 -2.90
N LYS A 39 11.50 47.47 -2.18
CA LYS A 39 12.03 47.07 -0.87
C LYS A 39 12.72 45.72 -1.00
N ALA A 40 13.98 45.70 -0.57
CA ALA A 40 14.90 44.57 -0.60
C ALA A 40 14.22 43.22 -0.34
N ALA A 41 14.43 42.27 -1.25
CA ALA A 41 14.08 40.88 -1.03
C ALA A 41 14.89 40.35 0.15
N VAL A 42 14.20 40.20 1.28
CA VAL A 42 14.60 39.29 2.35
C VAL A 42 14.70 37.89 1.71
N PRO A 43 15.78 37.13 1.92
CA PRO A 43 15.79 35.75 1.46
C PRO A 43 14.63 35.01 2.13
N ASP A 44 13.71 34.52 1.31
CA ASP A 44 12.65 33.60 1.71
C ASP A 44 13.26 32.45 2.51
N PRO A 45 12.82 32.18 3.75
CA PRO A 45 13.01 30.88 4.36
C PRO A 45 12.00 29.90 3.75
N SER A 46 11.96 29.80 2.42
CA SER A 46 11.36 28.67 1.71
C SER A 46 12.47 27.72 1.28
N ALA A 47 13.09 27.09 2.26
CA ALA A 47 13.84 25.87 2.05
C ALA A 47 13.62 24.99 3.27
N SER A 48 12.94 23.87 3.02
CA SER A 48 12.63 22.80 3.98
C SER A 48 11.52 23.11 4.99
N ALA A 49 10.31 23.32 4.48
CA ALA A 49 9.17 22.72 5.17
C ALA A 49 9.34 21.20 5.04
N SER A 50 10.10 20.60 5.96
CA SER A 50 10.03 19.16 6.20
C SER A 50 8.55 18.84 6.35
N LYS A 51 7.97 18.13 5.39
CA LYS A 51 6.64 17.53 5.57
C LYS A 51 6.76 16.70 6.84
N THR A 52 6.18 17.18 7.93
CA THR A 52 6.15 16.42 9.17
C THR A 52 5.37 15.14 8.87
N ARG A 53 6.12 14.05 8.78
CA ARG A 53 5.59 12.72 8.51
C ARG A 53 4.64 12.33 9.63
N THR A 54 3.37 12.14 9.31
CA THR A 54 2.38 11.62 10.26
C THR A 54 2.08 10.18 9.89
N ALA A 55 2.92 9.25 10.34
CA ALA A 55 2.52 7.85 10.41
C ALA A 55 1.50 7.70 11.56
N PRO A 56 0.41 6.92 11.39
CA PRO A 56 -0.51 6.67 12.50
C PRO A 56 0.23 5.99 13.64
N ARG A 57 0.01 6.44 14.87
CA ARG A 57 0.56 5.76 16.05
C ARG A 57 -0.13 4.40 16.19
N ALA A 58 0.58 3.42 16.74
CA ALA A 58 0.03 2.08 16.95
C ALA A 58 -1.30 2.07 17.74
N ALA A 59 -1.49 3.03 18.65
CA ALA A 59 -2.73 3.18 19.42
C ALA A 59 -3.95 3.61 18.58
N ASP A 60 -3.72 4.30 17.45
CA ASP A 60 -4.76 4.82 16.57
C ASP A 60 -5.17 3.81 15.48
N LEU A 61 -4.42 2.71 15.37
CA LEU A 61 -4.67 1.67 14.37
C LEU A 61 -5.80 0.74 14.84
N PRO A 62 -6.69 0.31 13.92
CA PRO A 62 -7.77 -0.59 14.28
C PRO A 62 -7.19 -1.91 14.79
N LYS A 63 -7.73 -2.40 15.91
CA LYS A 63 -7.34 -3.69 16.50
C LYS A 63 -8.12 -4.87 15.92
N HIS A 64 -9.27 -4.59 15.31
CA HIS A 64 -10.17 -5.59 14.73
C HIS A 64 -10.54 -5.21 13.31
N ALA A 65 -11.13 -6.16 12.57
CA ALA A 65 -11.61 -5.89 11.23
C ALA A 65 -12.61 -4.72 11.15
N VAL A 66 -12.44 -3.87 10.15
CA VAL A 66 -13.27 -2.69 9.87
C VAL A 66 -13.67 -2.65 8.40
N SER A 67 -14.77 -1.97 8.10
CA SER A 67 -15.19 -1.68 6.74
C SER A 67 -14.24 -0.69 6.06
N GLY A 68 -14.24 -0.70 4.73
CA GLY A 68 -13.32 0.08 3.89
C GLY A 68 -13.30 1.59 4.14
N ASP A 69 -14.43 2.16 4.54
CA ASP A 69 -14.59 3.57 4.92
C ASP A 69 -13.82 3.94 6.20
N LYS A 70 -13.48 2.96 7.03
CA LYS A 70 -12.74 3.12 8.30
C LYS A 70 -11.31 2.58 8.22
N ARG A 71 -10.81 2.32 7.01
CA ARG A 71 -9.46 1.79 6.82
C ARG A 71 -8.40 2.75 7.41
N PRO A 72 -7.33 2.22 8.00
CA PRO A 72 -6.21 3.05 8.43
C PRO A 72 -5.56 3.72 7.22
N ALA A 73 -5.20 5.00 7.38
CA ALA A 73 -4.40 5.71 6.40
C ALA A 73 -2.92 5.50 6.73
N PHE A 74 -2.15 4.88 5.85
CA PHE A 74 -0.70 4.78 6.02
C PHE A 74 -0.03 5.95 5.29
N GLY A 75 0.88 6.65 5.97
CA GLY A 75 1.71 7.71 5.37
C GLY A 75 2.73 7.17 4.36
N GLU A 76 3.66 8.02 3.95
CA GLU A 76 4.80 7.61 3.11
C GLU A 76 5.55 6.44 3.76
N VAL A 77 5.71 5.36 3.01
CA VAL A 77 6.31 4.10 3.46
C VAL A 77 7.83 4.28 3.55
N ASP A 78 8.42 3.90 4.68
CA ASP A 78 9.88 3.81 4.82
C ASP A 78 10.39 2.43 4.42
N THR A 79 11.70 2.34 4.24
CA THR A 79 12.45 1.08 4.20
C THR A 79 12.14 0.24 5.44
N MET A 80 11.99 -1.07 5.27
CA MET A 80 11.75 -2.01 6.37
C MET A 80 12.95 -2.09 7.31
N ALA A 81 14.17 -2.00 6.76
CA ALA A 81 15.41 -1.82 7.50
C ALA A 81 16.48 -1.34 6.52
N THR A 82 17.46 -0.59 7.02
CA THR A 82 18.63 -0.17 6.22
C THR A 82 19.43 -1.39 5.75
N GLY A 83 19.73 -1.46 4.46
CA GLY A 83 20.44 -2.57 3.80
C GLY A 83 19.58 -3.82 3.55
N TYR A 84 18.28 -3.77 3.87
CA TYR A 84 17.37 -4.89 3.64
C TYR A 84 16.76 -4.84 2.24
N THR A 85 17.38 -5.55 1.31
CA THR A 85 16.89 -5.68 -0.08
C THR A 85 15.76 -6.71 -0.25
N GLY A 86 15.58 -7.60 0.74
CA GLY A 86 14.69 -8.77 0.70
C GLY A 86 14.93 -9.77 -0.43
N LYS A 87 16.09 -9.70 -1.11
CA LYS A 87 16.41 -10.54 -2.27
C LYS A 87 16.36 -12.04 -1.97
N GLU A 88 16.99 -12.47 -0.87
CA GLU A 88 17.03 -13.89 -0.47
C GLU A 88 15.63 -14.39 -0.09
N PHE A 89 14.87 -13.58 0.65
CA PHE A 89 13.49 -13.88 0.99
C PHE A 89 12.60 -14.01 -0.24
N LEU A 90 12.67 -13.07 -1.19
CA LEU A 90 11.92 -13.14 -2.45
C LEU A 90 12.33 -14.36 -3.29
N ALA A 91 13.61 -14.73 -3.31
CA ALA A 91 14.07 -15.93 -4.00
C ALA A 91 13.53 -17.21 -3.35
N GLY A 92 13.51 -17.28 -2.02
CA GLY A 92 12.89 -18.36 -1.26
C GLY A 92 11.39 -18.49 -1.56
N LEU A 93 10.64 -17.39 -1.43
CA LEU A 93 9.23 -17.35 -1.79
C LEU A 93 8.99 -17.77 -3.24
N ALA A 94 9.78 -17.26 -4.17
CA ALA A 94 9.65 -17.58 -5.58
C ALA A 94 9.88 -19.07 -5.87
N LYS A 95 10.85 -19.68 -5.18
CA LYS A 95 11.11 -21.11 -5.28
C LYS A 95 9.95 -21.94 -4.72
N ASP A 96 9.53 -21.65 -3.49
CA ASP A 96 8.55 -22.45 -2.76
C ASP A 96 7.15 -22.35 -3.40
N TRP A 97 6.79 -21.16 -3.87
CA TRP A 97 5.50 -20.87 -4.49
C TRP A 97 5.53 -20.83 -6.02
N LYS A 98 6.66 -21.23 -6.62
CA LYS A 98 6.88 -21.25 -8.08
C LYS A 98 6.50 -19.91 -8.72
N LEU A 99 6.85 -18.81 -8.08
CA LEU A 99 6.59 -17.46 -8.60
C LEU A 99 7.61 -17.18 -9.69
N LYS A 100 7.14 -16.71 -10.83
CA LYS A 100 7.99 -16.05 -11.82
C LYS A 100 8.12 -14.59 -11.42
N LEU A 101 9.31 -14.20 -10.98
CA LEU A 101 9.63 -12.79 -10.71
C LEU A 101 9.94 -12.08 -12.03
N ASP A 102 9.36 -10.89 -12.18
CA ASP A 102 9.61 -10.00 -13.31
C ASP A 102 10.87 -9.15 -13.06
N GLU A 103 11.39 -8.53 -14.12
CA GLU A 103 12.48 -7.56 -13.98
C GLU A 103 12.00 -6.33 -13.18
N PRO A 104 12.89 -5.66 -12.42
CA PRO A 104 12.53 -4.45 -11.71
C PRO A 104 12.01 -3.36 -12.65
N VAL A 105 10.91 -2.73 -12.28
CA VAL A 105 10.27 -1.65 -13.05
C VAL A 105 10.27 -0.38 -12.21
N GLU A 106 10.69 0.73 -12.80
CA GLU A 106 10.47 2.07 -12.22
C GLU A 106 9.04 2.51 -12.46
N GLN A 107 8.37 2.96 -11.41
CA GLN A 107 7.03 3.52 -11.46
C GLN A 107 7.01 4.91 -10.84
N GLU A 108 6.50 5.88 -11.58
CA GLU A 108 6.18 7.20 -11.05
C GLU A 108 4.93 7.10 -10.18
N MET A 109 5.04 7.61 -8.97
CA MET A 109 4.00 7.56 -7.96
C MET A 109 3.22 8.88 -7.95
N PRO A 110 2.02 8.94 -7.33
CA PRO A 110 1.20 10.15 -7.33
C PRO A 110 1.85 11.39 -6.69
N ASP A 111 2.90 11.20 -5.90
CA ASP A 111 3.73 12.23 -5.30
C ASP A 111 4.84 12.74 -6.24
N GLY A 112 4.95 12.19 -7.46
CA GLY A 112 5.99 12.49 -8.44
C GLY A 112 7.31 11.75 -8.21
N GLU A 113 7.41 10.95 -7.14
CA GLU A 113 8.61 10.16 -6.86
C GLU A 113 8.61 8.88 -7.69
N LYS A 114 9.80 8.49 -8.16
CA LYS A 114 9.98 7.18 -8.77
C LYS A 114 10.26 6.16 -7.69
N ARG A 115 9.61 5.01 -7.79
CA ARG A 115 9.87 3.84 -6.94
C ARG A 115 10.13 2.63 -7.80
N THR A 116 11.02 1.76 -7.35
CA THR A 116 11.27 0.50 -8.05
C THR A 116 10.33 -0.58 -7.50
N TYR A 117 9.79 -1.41 -8.40
CA TYR A 117 8.96 -2.54 -8.04
C TYR A 117 9.45 -3.82 -8.70
N VAL A 118 9.42 -4.91 -7.94
CA VAL A 118 9.58 -6.28 -8.46
C VAL A 118 8.27 -7.00 -8.27
N HIS A 119 7.67 -7.42 -9.37
CA HIS A 119 6.43 -8.18 -9.37
C HIS A 119 6.70 -9.68 -9.51
N GLY A 120 5.79 -10.50 -9.03
CA GLY A 120 5.86 -11.94 -9.24
C GLY A 120 4.48 -12.57 -9.34
N ARG A 121 4.36 -13.63 -10.15
CA ARG A 121 3.12 -14.39 -10.33
C ARG A 121 3.36 -15.88 -10.28
N GLY A 122 2.54 -16.58 -9.50
CA GLY A 122 2.51 -18.04 -9.41
C GLY A 122 1.31 -18.66 -10.15
N GLY A 123 1.36 -19.98 -10.35
CA GLY A 123 0.34 -20.74 -11.08
C GLY A 123 -1.02 -20.82 -10.38
N SER A 124 -1.08 -20.68 -9.05
CA SER A 124 -2.32 -20.71 -8.26
C SER A 124 -3.03 -19.35 -8.16
N GLY A 125 -2.67 -18.38 -9.01
CA GLY A 125 -3.24 -17.03 -8.94
C GLY A 125 -2.68 -16.19 -7.80
N VAL A 126 -1.65 -16.68 -7.12
CA VAL A 126 -0.88 -15.91 -6.14
C VAL A 126 0.01 -14.89 -6.84
N THR A 127 0.16 -13.71 -6.24
CA THR A 127 1.05 -12.66 -6.75
C THR A 127 1.79 -11.98 -5.63
N ILE A 128 3.01 -11.52 -5.91
CA ILE A 128 3.74 -10.59 -5.05
C ILE A 128 4.04 -9.28 -5.76
N SER A 129 4.24 -8.22 -4.99
CA SER A 129 4.84 -6.98 -5.42
C SER A 129 5.71 -6.44 -4.29
N ALA A 130 7.02 -6.46 -4.48
CA ALA A 130 7.98 -5.82 -3.61
C ALA A 130 8.25 -4.40 -4.11
N GLY A 131 8.24 -3.41 -3.22
CA GLY A 131 8.50 -2.01 -3.53
C GLY A 131 9.74 -1.51 -2.80
N TYR A 132 10.49 -0.64 -3.48
CA TYR A 132 11.76 -0.07 -3.03
C TYR A 132 11.66 1.45 -3.13
N ALA A 133 11.58 2.12 -1.99
CA ALA A 133 11.35 3.56 -1.93
C ALA A 133 12.60 4.37 -2.33
N ASP A 134 13.78 3.85 -2.01
CA ASP A 134 15.09 4.42 -2.34
C ASP A 134 15.82 3.64 -3.46
N HIS A 135 15.09 2.79 -4.16
CA HIS A 135 15.56 1.87 -5.21
C HIS A 135 16.47 0.72 -4.76
N GLU A 136 16.83 0.62 -3.48
CA GLU A 136 17.75 -0.42 -2.97
C GLU A 136 17.12 -1.23 -1.83
N ASP A 137 16.60 -0.56 -0.81
CA ASP A 137 16.00 -1.17 0.36
C ASP A 137 14.50 -1.36 0.18
N MET A 138 14.03 -2.56 0.53
CA MET A 138 12.63 -2.92 0.44
C MET A 138 11.84 -2.09 1.45
N SER A 139 10.84 -1.36 0.96
CA SER A 139 9.92 -0.56 1.76
C SER A 139 8.56 -1.22 1.92
N SER A 140 8.15 -2.05 0.95
CA SER A 140 6.85 -2.72 1.01
C SER A 140 6.86 -4.09 0.35
N LEU A 141 6.01 -4.98 0.86
CA LEU A 141 5.65 -6.23 0.23
C LEU A 141 4.13 -6.38 0.20
N LEU A 142 3.60 -6.69 -0.97
CA LEU A 142 2.19 -6.96 -1.18
C LEU A 142 2.03 -8.38 -1.70
N CYS A 143 1.41 -9.25 -0.92
CA CYS A 143 1.07 -10.61 -1.31
C CYS A 143 -0.44 -10.72 -1.54
N LYS A 144 -0.85 -11.31 -2.68
CA LYS A 144 -2.26 -11.53 -3.01
C LYS A 144 -2.54 -12.97 -3.35
N THR A 145 -3.74 -13.42 -2.98
CA THR A 145 -4.28 -14.73 -3.36
C THR A 145 -5.79 -14.63 -3.52
N GLY A 146 -6.38 -15.49 -4.36
CA GLY A 146 -7.83 -15.66 -4.37
C GLY A 146 -8.31 -16.20 -3.00
N ALA A 147 -9.47 -15.74 -2.55
CA ALA A 147 -10.06 -16.14 -1.28
C ALA A 147 -10.52 -17.61 -1.28
N ASN A 148 -10.77 -18.17 -2.46
CA ASN A 148 -11.17 -19.57 -2.67
C ASN A 148 -9.99 -20.48 -3.05
N GLN A 149 -8.75 -19.96 -3.10
CA GLN A 149 -7.58 -20.77 -3.39
C GLN A 149 -7.17 -21.56 -2.15
N SER A 150 -7.05 -22.88 -2.27
CA SER A 150 -6.78 -23.79 -1.15
C SER A 150 -5.40 -23.56 -0.52
N ASP A 151 -4.42 -23.18 -1.34
CA ASP A 151 -3.05 -22.89 -0.94
C ASP A 151 -2.85 -21.42 -0.53
N GLY A 152 -3.84 -20.56 -0.79
CA GLY A 152 -3.80 -19.13 -0.49
C GLY A 152 -3.45 -18.78 0.96
N PRO A 153 -4.06 -19.42 1.99
CA PRO A 153 -3.68 -19.18 3.38
C PRO A 153 -2.21 -19.49 3.67
N GLY A 154 -1.68 -20.58 3.11
CA GLY A 154 -0.27 -20.94 3.24
C GLY A 154 0.65 -19.91 2.58
N PHE A 155 0.24 -19.36 1.43
CA PHE A 155 1.01 -18.33 0.73
C PHE A 155 1.09 -17.04 1.54
N LEU A 156 -0.04 -16.57 2.08
CA LEU A 156 -0.06 -15.38 2.93
C LEU A 156 0.78 -15.59 4.20
N ALA A 157 0.74 -16.78 4.80
CA ALA A 157 1.58 -17.12 5.95
C ALA A 157 3.07 -17.14 5.59
N ALA A 158 3.44 -17.65 4.41
CA ALA A 158 4.83 -17.56 3.95
C ALA A 158 5.30 -16.11 3.82
N CYS A 159 4.41 -15.20 3.38
CA CYS A 159 4.73 -13.77 3.30
C CYS A 159 4.95 -13.10 4.67
N THR A 160 4.35 -13.58 5.76
CA THR A 160 4.62 -13.06 7.12
C THR A 160 5.96 -13.57 7.68
N GLY A 161 6.59 -14.55 7.03
CA GLY A 161 7.93 -15.05 7.32
C GLY A 161 9.06 -14.13 6.84
N LEU A 162 8.76 -12.87 6.50
CA LEU A 162 9.73 -11.86 6.09
C LEU A 162 10.86 -11.72 7.11
N ASP A 163 12.10 -11.95 6.68
CA ASP A 163 13.31 -12.08 7.49
C ASP A 163 13.94 -10.75 7.97
N VAL A 164 13.11 -9.73 8.20
CA VAL A 164 13.56 -8.45 8.76
C VAL A 164 13.80 -8.61 10.27
N ALA A 165 14.94 -8.09 10.75
CA ALA A 165 15.29 -8.13 12.16
C ALA A 165 14.21 -7.46 13.03
N GLY A 166 13.84 -8.14 14.14
CA GLY A 166 12.81 -7.66 15.08
C GLY A 166 11.39 -8.09 14.75
N VAL A 167 11.14 -8.76 13.62
CA VAL A 167 9.85 -9.37 13.32
C VAL A 167 9.65 -10.64 14.15
N ASP A 168 8.53 -10.73 14.85
CA ASP A 168 8.09 -11.91 15.58
C ASP A 168 7.19 -12.76 14.67
N HIS A 169 7.79 -13.74 13.98
CA HIS A 169 7.08 -14.58 13.01
C HIS A 169 5.94 -15.39 13.64
N GLY A 170 6.10 -15.84 14.89
CA GLY A 170 5.07 -16.60 15.61
C GLY A 170 3.83 -15.77 15.88
N LYS A 171 4.02 -14.52 16.32
CA LYS A 171 2.92 -13.56 16.48
C LYS A 171 2.35 -13.11 15.15
N ALA A 172 3.17 -12.90 14.12
CA ALA A 172 2.71 -12.50 12.79
C ALA A 172 1.79 -13.58 12.17
N SER A 173 2.19 -14.85 12.25
CA SER A 173 1.35 -15.98 11.80
C SER A 173 0.05 -16.08 12.60
N SER A 174 0.13 -16.02 13.93
CA SER A 174 -1.06 -16.07 14.80
C SER A 174 -2.02 -14.91 14.54
N TRP A 175 -1.48 -13.71 14.33
CA TRP A 175 -2.27 -12.54 13.94
C TRP A 175 -2.95 -12.76 12.60
N LEU A 176 -2.26 -13.30 11.58
CA LEU A 176 -2.82 -13.49 10.25
C LEU A 176 -4.04 -14.42 10.28
N GLU A 177 -3.99 -15.50 11.06
CA GLU A 177 -5.12 -16.42 11.25
C GLU A 177 -6.34 -15.70 11.83
N GLN A 178 -6.14 -14.94 12.90
CA GLN A 178 -7.20 -14.15 13.54
C GLN A 178 -7.72 -13.04 12.61
N ALA A 179 -6.82 -12.32 11.94
CA ALA A 179 -7.13 -11.27 10.99
C ALA A 179 -8.00 -11.79 9.85
N LYS A 180 -7.67 -12.97 9.31
CA LYS A 180 -8.48 -13.63 8.28
C LYS A 180 -9.88 -13.95 8.81
N LYS A 181 -9.98 -14.60 9.97
CA LYS A 181 -11.27 -14.97 10.58
C LYS A 181 -12.18 -13.74 10.79
N GLU A 182 -11.65 -12.66 11.34
CA GLU A 182 -12.42 -11.43 11.58
C GLU A 182 -12.82 -10.74 10.27
N THR A 183 -11.89 -10.66 9.32
CA THR A 183 -12.13 -10.06 8.00
C THR A 183 -13.21 -10.82 7.25
N ASP A 184 -13.21 -12.15 7.35
CA ASP A 184 -14.20 -13.01 6.71
C ASP A 184 -15.59 -12.83 7.31
N ALA A 185 -15.68 -12.88 8.64
CA ALA A 185 -16.94 -12.68 9.35
C ALA A 185 -17.56 -11.31 9.02
N LEU A 186 -16.74 -10.25 8.96
CA LEU A 186 -17.23 -8.92 8.63
C LEU A 186 -17.60 -8.79 7.14
N TYR A 187 -16.83 -9.40 6.23
CA TYR A 187 -17.15 -9.41 4.81
C TYR A 187 -18.47 -10.12 4.54
N GLU A 188 -18.68 -11.31 5.09
CA GLU A 188 -19.92 -12.08 4.94
C GLU A 188 -21.13 -11.32 5.47
N LYS A 189 -20.98 -10.70 6.66
CA LYS A 189 -22.00 -9.84 7.23
C LYS A 189 -22.35 -8.67 6.29
N LYS A 190 -21.35 -8.00 5.72
CA LYS A 190 -21.56 -6.86 4.81
C LYS A 190 -22.23 -7.28 3.51
N VAL A 191 -21.77 -8.38 2.90
CA VAL A 191 -22.39 -8.94 1.68
C VAL A 191 -23.86 -9.32 1.94
N ALA A 192 -24.18 -9.90 3.11
CA ALA A 192 -25.55 -10.22 3.49
C ALA A 192 -26.42 -8.97 3.71
N GLU A 193 -25.85 -7.89 4.27
CA GLU A 193 -26.52 -6.61 4.49
C GLU A 193 -26.79 -5.84 3.19
N THR A 194 -25.82 -5.82 2.27
CA THR A 194 -25.86 -4.94 1.08
C THR A 194 -26.19 -5.67 -0.23
N GLY A 195 -26.08 -7.01 -0.26
CA GLY A 195 -26.16 -7.81 -1.48
C GLY A 195 -24.96 -7.61 -2.43
N ASN A 196 -23.97 -6.79 -2.04
CA ASN A 196 -22.85 -6.44 -2.90
C ASN A 196 -21.66 -7.39 -2.64
N LYS A 197 -21.20 -8.13 -3.66
CA LYS A 197 -20.00 -8.99 -3.56
C LYS A 197 -18.68 -8.22 -3.74
N LYS A 198 -18.73 -6.89 -3.79
CA LYS A 198 -17.57 -6.01 -3.95
C LYS A 198 -17.24 -5.26 -2.65
N GLU A 199 -17.74 -5.75 -1.52
CA GLU A 199 -17.41 -5.20 -0.21
C GLU A 199 -15.90 -5.21 0.02
N TYR A 200 -15.44 -4.19 0.73
CA TYR A 200 -14.04 -4.02 1.07
C TYR A 200 -13.90 -4.00 2.58
N VAL A 201 -13.15 -4.97 3.10
CA VAL A 201 -12.89 -5.13 4.53
C VAL A 201 -11.40 -5.15 4.78
N VAL A 202 -10.99 -4.52 5.87
CA VAL A 202 -9.59 -4.42 6.31
C VAL A 202 -9.49 -5.02 7.71
N SER A 203 -8.48 -5.84 7.96
CA SER A 203 -8.24 -6.42 9.28
C SER A 203 -7.81 -5.36 10.31
N GLY A 204 -7.74 -5.78 11.57
CA GLY A 204 -6.89 -5.08 12.53
C GLY A 204 -5.44 -5.07 12.07
N VAL A 205 -4.69 -4.04 12.46
CA VAL A 205 -3.29 -3.85 12.06
C VAL A 205 -2.36 -4.51 13.07
N PHE A 206 -1.31 -5.15 12.57
CA PHE A 206 -0.26 -5.73 13.38
C PHE A 206 1.05 -4.99 13.17
N VAL A 207 1.74 -4.70 14.27
CA VAL A 207 3.07 -4.07 14.26
C VAL A 207 4.05 -5.04 14.90
N SER A 208 5.17 -5.28 14.22
CA SER A 208 6.22 -6.16 14.72
C SER A 208 7.59 -5.67 14.26
N GLY A 209 8.41 -5.24 15.21
CA GLY A 209 9.67 -4.57 14.89
C GLY A 209 9.41 -3.36 13.98
N PRO A 210 10.14 -3.23 12.85
CA PRO A 210 10.02 -2.08 11.96
C PRO A 210 8.88 -2.21 10.94
N VAL A 211 8.10 -3.29 10.96
CA VAL A 211 7.05 -3.53 9.96
C VAL A 211 5.64 -3.44 10.51
N VAL A 212 4.75 -2.97 9.64
CA VAL A 212 3.30 -2.96 9.82
C VAL A 212 2.66 -3.92 8.82
N MET A 213 1.77 -4.79 9.30
CA MET A 213 1.03 -5.76 8.50
C MET A 213 -0.47 -5.48 8.54
N VAL A 214 -1.12 -5.55 7.38
CA VAL A 214 -2.57 -5.40 7.25
C VAL A 214 -3.11 -6.34 6.18
N LEU A 215 -4.18 -7.06 6.49
CA LEU A 215 -4.88 -7.93 5.57
C LEU A 215 -6.12 -7.20 5.02
N HIS A 216 -6.30 -7.28 3.71
CA HIS A 216 -7.48 -6.77 3.03
C HIS A 216 -8.24 -7.92 2.39
N ARG A 217 -9.57 -7.88 2.40
CA ARG A 217 -10.44 -8.74 1.60
C ARG A 217 -11.33 -7.89 0.70
N ALA A 218 -11.28 -8.17 -0.60
CA ALA A 218 -12.05 -7.50 -1.63
C ALA A 218 -12.21 -8.42 -2.84
N TYR A 219 -13.37 -8.43 -3.50
CA TYR A 219 -13.56 -9.13 -4.78
C TYR A 219 -13.04 -10.59 -4.77
N ASP A 220 -13.41 -11.35 -3.73
CA ASP A 220 -12.93 -12.72 -3.52
C ASP A 220 -11.41 -12.88 -3.58
N THR A 221 -10.68 -11.85 -3.13
CA THR A 221 -9.21 -11.82 -3.08
C THR A 221 -8.77 -11.33 -1.71
N TYR A 222 -7.73 -11.96 -1.17
CA TYR A 222 -6.97 -11.43 -0.05
C TYR A 222 -5.75 -10.66 -0.56
N SER A 223 -5.43 -9.57 0.12
CA SER A 223 -4.19 -8.82 -0.09
C SER A 223 -3.55 -8.54 1.27
N LEU A 224 -2.45 -9.21 1.58
CA LEU A 224 -1.61 -8.90 2.73
C LEU A 224 -0.59 -7.85 2.33
N ARG A 225 -0.62 -6.69 3.00
CA ARG A 225 0.33 -5.61 2.81
C ARG A 225 1.24 -5.53 4.03
N ILE A 226 2.55 -5.53 3.78
CA ILE A 226 3.62 -5.39 4.77
C ILE A 226 4.39 -4.11 4.41
N LEU A 227 4.56 -3.21 5.37
CA LEU A 227 5.12 -1.87 5.18
C LEU A 227 6.23 -1.60 6.19
N GLY A 228 7.33 -1.03 5.74
CA GLY A 228 8.36 -0.49 6.62
C GLY A 228 7.97 0.85 7.25
N GLY A 229 8.73 1.28 8.25
CA GLY A 229 8.51 2.54 8.96
C GLY A 229 7.53 2.45 10.12
N ALA A 230 7.33 1.27 10.71
CA ALA A 230 6.57 1.19 11.94
C ALA A 230 7.29 1.97 13.05
N VAL A 231 6.60 2.94 13.65
CA VAL A 231 7.07 3.63 14.86
C VAL A 231 6.31 3.00 16.03
N ALA A 232 7.03 2.26 16.87
CA ALA A 232 6.49 1.64 18.08
C ALA A 232 6.10 2.69 19.14
#